data_AF-A0A6L5XYH8-F1
#
_entry.id   AF-A0A6L5XYH8-F1
#
_cell.length_a   1.000
_cell.length_b   1.000
_cell.length_c   1.000
_cell.angle_alpha   90.00
_cell.angle_beta   90.00
_cell.angle_gamma   90.00
#
_symmetry.space_group_name_H-M   'P 1'
#
loop_
_entity.id
_entity.type
_entity.pdbx_description
1 polymer ?
#
loop_
_entity_poly.entity_id
_entity_poly.type
_entity_poly.pdbx_seq_one_letter_code
_entity_poly.pdbx_strand_id
1 'polypeptide(L)'
;MDKYMEKLQKAMNNEGFVKLEPCGEVERTENDKRLQDIFDLGFQNGLEAGIKQMMDKIQKHCELGKPVMANGELFFFKTARQNLIDIMDDIDAEYGIERENKYIVPISMAHNNGKVEREVIIKTNKPETAMLIAIGDFEHNGWIVDKDYKHYKQLE
;
A
#
# COMPACT_ATOMS: atom_id res chain seq x y z
N MET A 1 0.09 63.57 -24.03
CA MET A 1 0.55 62.68 -22.94
C MET A 1 1.91 63.19 -22.48
N ASP A 2 2.06 64.50 -22.20
CA ASP A 2 3.38 65.16 -22.30
C ASP A 2 3.77 66.01 -21.09
N LYS A 3 2.81 66.50 -20.29
CA LYS A 3 3.10 67.29 -19.08
C LYS A 3 3.64 66.45 -17.92
N TYR A 4 3.27 65.16 -17.88
CA TYR A 4 3.71 64.23 -16.84
C TYR A 4 5.13 63.73 -17.10
N MET A 5 5.47 63.43 -18.35
CA MET A 5 6.82 62.99 -18.74
C MET A 5 7.84 64.13 -18.59
N GLU A 6 7.45 65.37 -18.92
CA GLU A 6 8.32 66.54 -18.76
C GLU A 6 8.61 66.86 -17.27
N LYS A 7 7.63 66.66 -16.38
CA LYS A 7 7.83 66.77 -14.93
C LYS A 7 8.79 65.70 -14.39
N LEU A 8 8.70 64.47 -14.89
CA LEU A 8 9.61 63.38 -14.51
C LEU A 8 11.04 63.67 -14.96
N GLN A 9 11.22 64.14 -16.20
CA GLN A 9 12.54 64.51 -16.71
C GLN A 9 13.18 65.65 -15.89
N LYS A 10 12.37 66.64 -15.50
CA LYS A 10 12.83 67.78 -14.68
C LYS A 10 13.14 67.37 -13.24
N ALA A 11 12.44 66.38 -12.69
CA ALA A 11 12.73 65.81 -11.37
C ALA A 11 14.03 64.98 -11.36
N MET A 12 14.36 64.30 -12.48
CA MET A 12 15.64 63.59 -12.62
C MET A 12 16.83 64.54 -12.83
N ASN A 13 16.60 65.71 -13.44
CA ASN A 13 17.65 66.67 -13.80
C ASN A 13 17.89 67.77 -12.77
N ASN A 14 17.01 67.93 -11.77
CA ASN A 14 17.23 68.90 -10.69
C ASN A 14 18.20 68.31 -9.66
N GLU A 15 19.28 69.06 -9.45
CA GLU A 15 20.50 68.75 -8.69
C GLU A 15 20.27 68.52 -7.18
N GLY A 16 19.70 67.36 -6.86
CA GLY A 16 19.60 66.83 -5.48
C GLY A 16 19.82 65.32 -5.39
N PHE A 17 20.03 64.65 -6.53
CA PHE A 17 20.46 63.26 -6.52
C PHE A 17 21.96 63.25 -6.23
N VAL A 18 22.32 62.99 -4.97
CA VAL A 18 23.68 62.57 -4.63
C VAL A 18 23.98 61.42 -5.58
N LYS A 19 24.91 61.65 -6.51
CA LYS A 19 25.53 60.57 -7.27
C LYS A 19 26.22 59.74 -6.18
N LEU A 20 25.55 58.70 -5.70
CA LEU A 20 26.20 57.69 -4.89
C LEU A 20 27.33 57.20 -5.78
N GLU A 21 28.56 57.62 -5.48
CA GLU A 21 29.71 56.92 -5.99
C GLU A 21 29.46 55.44 -5.72
N PRO A 22 29.78 54.53 -6.67
CA PRO A 22 29.70 53.12 -6.38
C PRO A 22 30.48 52.95 -5.09
N CYS A 23 29.77 52.59 -4.01
CA CYS A 23 30.41 52.26 -2.75
C CYS A 23 31.40 51.17 -3.15
N GLY A 24 32.70 51.50 -3.10
CA GLY A 24 33.75 50.61 -3.56
C GLY A 24 33.50 49.23 -2.99
N GLU A 25 33.90 48.17 -3.71
CA GLU A 25 33.77 46.78 -3.24
C GLU A 25 34.02 46.74 -1.74
N VAL A 26 32.94 46.63 -0.95
CA VAL A 26 33.06 46.59 0.49
C VAL A 26 33.70 45.22 0.70
N GLU A 27 35.01 45.19 0.93
CA GLU A 27 35.70 43.99 1.36
C GLU A 27 34.87 43.44 2.53
N ARG A 28 34.15 42.34 2.30
CA ARG A 28 33.39 41.67 3.36
C ARG A 28 34.37 41.45 4.48
N THR A 29 34.14 42.14 5.59
CA THR A 29 35.04 42.01 6.73
C THR A 29 34.99 40.56 7.18
N GLU A 30 36.07 40.06 7.74
CA GLU A 30 36.12 38.68 8.24
C GLU A 30 34.98 38.40 9.24
N ASN A 31 34.50 39.44 9.93
CA ASN A 31 33.32 39.40 10.80
C ASN A 31 32.00 39.16 10.04
N ASP A 32 31.81 39.74 8.84
CA ASP A 32 30.61 39.50 8.03
C ASP A 32 30.55 38.07 7.51
N LYS A 33 31.70 37.49 7.16
CA LYS A 33 31.80 36.07 6.78
C LYS A 33 31.46 35.16 7.95
N ARG A 34 32.01 35.43 9.14
CA ARG A 34 31.73 34.65 10.36
C ARG A 34 30.26 34.73 10.79
N LEU A 35 29.62 35.89 10.66
CA LEU A 35 28.19 36.06 10.92
C LEU A 35 27.34 35.25 9.95
N GLN A 36 27.70 35.24 8.66
CA GLN A 36 27.03 34.43 7.65
C GLN A 36 27.20 32.93 7.95
N ASP A 37 28.41 32.48 8.28
CA ASP A 37 28.69 31.08 8.61
C ASP A 37 27.87 30.60 9.83
N ILE A 38 27.73 31.45 10.85
CA ILE A 38 26.90 31.16 12.04
C ILE A 38 25.42 31.06 11.66
N PHE A 39 24.95 31.97 10.81
CA PHE A 39 23.57 31.95 10.33
C PHE A 39 23.29 30.68 9.53
N ASP A 40 24.17 30.35 8.58
CA ASP A 40 24.03 29.17 7.72
C ASP A 40 24.06 27.88 8.54
N LEU A 41 24.95 27.79 9.52
CA LEU A 41 25.00 26.67 10.47
C LEU A 41 23.70 26.55 11.29
N GLY A 42 23.21 27.67 11.82
CA GLY A 42 21.95 27.71 12.56
C GLY A 42 20.75 27.29 11.71
N PHE A 43 20.72 27.74 10.45
CA PHE A 43 19.70 27.37 9.48
C PHE A 43 19.76 25.89 9.14
N GLN A 44 20.93 25.34 8.85
CA GLN A 44 21.12 23.91 8.56
C GLN A 44 20.68 23.03 9.74
N ASN A 45 21.10 23.37 10.96
CA ASN A 45 20.71 22.65 12.16
C ASN A 45 19.19 22.70 12.38
N GLY A 46 18.57 23.86 12.16
CA GLY A 46 17.12 24.02 12.27
C GLY A 46 16.37 23.20 11.22
N LEU A 47 16.87 23.17 9.98
CA LEU A 47 16.31 22.38 8.90
C LEU A 47 16.41 20.87 9.20
N GLU A 48 17.58 20.38 9.61
CA GLU A 48 17.79 18.98 9.95
C GLU A 48 16.89 18.53 11.11
N ALA A 49 16.79 19.35 12.16
CA ALA A 49 15.89 19.09 13.29
C ALA A 49 14.43 19.04 12.84
N GLY A 50 14.00 19.95 11.95
CA GLY A 50 12.65 19.96 11.39
C GLY A 50 12.33 18.72 10.57
N ILE A 51 13.26 18.30 9.69
CA ILE A 51 13.13 17.07 8.89
C ILE A 51 13.01 15.86 9.81
N LYS A 52 13.88 15.75 10.82
CA LYS A 52 13.84 14.62 11.77
C LYS A 52 12.50 14.53 12.50
N GLN A 53 12.00 15.64 13.03
CA GLN A 53 10.69 15.66 13.69
C GLN A 53 9.54 15.23 12.76
N MET A 54 9.61 15.64 11.48
CA MET A 54 8.62 15.25 10.48
C MET A 54 8.68 13.75 10.18
N MET A 55 9.89 13.19 10.03
CA MET A 55 10.10 11.75 9.80
C MET A 55 9.63 10.91 11.00
N ASP A 56 9.99 11.30 12.22
CA ASP A 56 9.55 10.62 13.45
C ASP A 56 8.02 10.61 13.56
N LYS A 57 7.37 11.73 13.21
CA LYS A 57 5.91 11.85 13.19
C LYS A 57 5.29 10.92 12.13
N ILE A 58 5.83 10.88 10.92
CA ILE A 58 5.37 9.98 9.85
C ILE A 58 5.50 8.52 10.28
N GLN A 59 6.64 8.13 10.85
CA GLN A 59 6.86 6.76 11.34
C GLN A 59 5.82 6.39 12.41
N LYS A 60 5.61 7.24 13.41
CA LYS A 60 4.61 7.01 14.45
C LYS A 60 3.18 6.88 13.89
N HIS A 61 2.82 7.69 12.91
CA HIS A 61 1.51 7.59 12.27
C HIS A 61 1.36 6.31 11.44
N CYS A 62 2.42 5.88 10.74
CA CYS A 62 2.49 4.60 10.03
C CYS A 62 2.29 3.41 10.98
N GLU A 63 2.99 3.39 12.12
CA GLU A 63 2.84 2.35 13.15
C GLU A 63 1.43 2.30 13.77
N LEU A 64 0.77 3.46 13.89
CA LEU A 64 -0.58 3.58 14.43
C LEU A 64 -1.68 3.43 13.38
N GLY A 65 -1.35 3.25 12.09
CA GLY A 65 -2.31 3.22 10.99
C GLY A 65 -3.11 4.53 10.83
N LYS A 66 -2.57 5.66 11.29
CA LYS A 66 -3.24 6.97 11.24
C LYS A 66 -2.81 7.75 10.00
N PRO A 67 -3.73 8.51 9.37
CA PRO A 67 -3.35 9.33 8.24
C PRO A 67 -2.52 10.55 8.67
N VAL A 68 -1.70 11.04 7.75
CA VAL A 68 -0.91 12.26 7.89
C VAL A 68 -1.43 13.30 6.90
N MET A 69 -1.68 14.51 7.39
CA MET A 69 -2.03 15.64 6.53
C MET A 69 -0.77 16.26 5.95
N ALA A 70 -0.66 16.30 4.63
CA ALA A 70 0.42 16.95 3.89
C ALA A 70 -0.17 17.69 2.69
N ASN A 71 0.21 18.96 2.48
CA ASN A 71 -0.26 19.79 1.37
C ASN A 71 -1.81 19.85 1.19
N GLY A 72 -2.56 19.75 2.29
CA GLY A 72 -4.03 19.77 2.26
C GLY A 72 -4.68 18.41 1.99
N GLU A 73 -3.91 17.35 1.79
CA GLU A 73 -4.38 15.99 1.53
C GLU A 73 -4.00 15.04 2.67
N LEU A 74 -4.79 13.97 2.84
CA LEU A 74 -4.56 12.93 3.84
C LEU A 74 -3.89 11.72 3.20
N PHE A 75 -2.74 11.33 3.73
CA PHE A 75 -1.98 10.17 3.29
C PHE A 75 -1.99 9.06 4.34
N PHE A 76 -2.33 7.85 3.93
CA PHE A 76 -2.16 6.65 4.75
C PHE A 76 -0.85 5.97 4.37
N PHE A 77 0.06 5.89 5.32
CA PHE A 77 1.31 5.17 5.14
C PHE A 77 1.14 3.74 5.63
N LYS A 78 1.47 2.78 4.77
CA LYS A 78 1.57 1.37 5.11
C LYS A 78 3.04 0.97 5.13
N THR A 79 3.41 0.13 6.09
CA THR A 79 4.71 -0.54 6.02
C THR A 79 4.71 -1.52 4.85
N ALA A 80 5.89 -1.86 4.32
CA ALA A 80 6.01 -2.88 3.27
C ALA A 80 5.36 -4.21 3.69
N ARG A 81 5.50 -4.58 4.98
CA ARG A 81 4.84 -5.76 5.54
C ARG A 81 3.32 -5.67 5.46
N GLN A 82 2.73 -4.55 5.89
CA GLN A 82 1.27 -4.37 5.83
C GLN A 82 0.78 -4.40 4.39
N ASN A 83 1.51 -3.77 3.47
CA ASN A 83 1.15 -3.79 2.06
C ASN A 83 1.20 -5.21 1.46
N LEU A 84 2.18 -6.03 1.87
CA LEU A 84 2.25 -7.44 1.47
C LEU A 84 1.10 -8.26 2.05
N ILE A 85 0.75 -8.05 3.33
CA ILE A 85 -0.40 -8.71 3.95
C ILE A 85 -1.67 -8.37 3.18
N ASP A 86 -1.91 -7.10 2.90
CA ASP A 86 -3.12 -6.68 2.18
C ASP A 86 -3.17 -7.31 0.78
N ILE A 87 -2.05 -7.39 0.06
CA ILE A 87 -1.98 -8.08 -1.25
C ILE A 87 -2.23 -9.58 -1.10
N MET A 88 -1.67 -10.22 -0.07
CA MET A 88 -1.91 -11.64 0.19
C MET A 88 -3.37 -11.90 0.54
N ASP A 89 -3.98 -11.05 1.36
CA ASP A 89 -5.39 -11.12 1.73
C ASP A 89 -6.29 -10.88 0.52
N ASP A 90 -5.94 -9.95 -0.38
CA ASP A 90 -6.67 -9.72 -1.63
C ASP A 90 -6.56 -10.93 -2.58
N ILE A 91 -5.37 -11.54 -2.68
CA ILE A 91 -5.16 -12.79 -3.43
C ILE A 91 -5.95 -13.94 -2.79
N ASP A 92 -5.94 -14.08 -1.47
CA ASP A 92 -6.71 -15.10 -0.76
C ASP A 92 -8.21 -14.81 -0.83
N ALA A 93 -8.65 -13.56 -0.94
CA ALA A 93 -10.06 -13.23 -1.18
C ALA A 93 -10.48 -13.56 -2.61
N GLU A 94 -9.61 -13.33 -3.61
CA GLU A 94 -9.90 -13.61 -5.02
C GLU A 94 -9.75 -15.09 -5.38
N TYR A 95 -8.80 -15.80 -4.75
CA TYR A 95 -8.41 -17.19 -5.08
C TYR A 95 -8.58 -18.19 -3.92
N GLY A 96 -8.66 -17.71 -2.68
CA GLY A 96 -8.88 -18.49 -1.46
C GLY A 96 -10.35 -18.57 -1.03
N ILE A 97 -11.29 -18.09 -1.86
CA ILE A 97 -12.53 -18.84 -2.03
C ILE A 97 -12.08 -20.18 -2.61
N GLU A 98 -11.81 -21.14 -1.72
CA GLU A 98 -11.87 -22.55 -2.07
C GLU A 98 -13.12 -22.68 -2.93
N ARG A 99 -12.95 -22.89 -4.23
CA ARG A 99 -14.02 -23.50 -5.01
C ARG A 99 -14.15 -24.87 -4.36
N GLU A 100 -14.97 -24.95 -3.31
CA GLU A 100 -15.40 -26.18 -2.66
C GLU A 100 -16.19 -26.90 -3.75
N ASN A 101 -15.46 -27.55 -4.66
CA ASN A 101 -16.08 -28.39 -5.65
C ASN A 101 -16.77 -29.50 -4.86
N LYS A 102 -18.03 -29.74 -5.21
CA LYS A 102 -18.80 -30.81 -4.59
C LYS A 102 -18.75 -31.97 -5.56
N TYR A 103 -18.16 -33.08 -5.16
CA TYR A 103 -18.13 -34.29 -5.97
C TYR A 103 -19.22 -35.24 -5.51
N ILE A 104 -19.98 -35.75 -6.47
CA ILE A 104 -20.91 -36.85 -6.25
C ILE A 104 -20.14 -38.15 -6.33
N VAL A 105 -20.03 -38.85 -5.21
CA VAL A 105 -19.33 -40.12 -5.10
C VAL A 105 -20.36 -41.26 -5.02
N PRO A 106 -20.40 -42.16 -6.02
CA PRO A 106 -21.26 -43.34 -5.97
C PRO A 106 -20.75 -44.33 -4.92
N ILE A 107 -21.66 -44.83 -4.10
CA ILE A 107 -21.41 -45.90 -3.13
C ILE A 107 -22.46 -47.00 -3.29
N SER A 108 -22.09 -48.23 -3.00
CA SER A 108 -23.01 -49.36 -3.10
C SER A 108 -22.83 -50.40 -2.01
N MET A 109 -23.88 -51.14 -1.68
CA MET A 109 -23.83 -52.22 -0.70
C MET A 109 -24.59 -53.42 -1.25
N ALA A 110 -24.00 -54.61 -1.12
CA ALA A 110 -24.65 -55.86 -1.49
C ALA A 110 -25.47 -56.39 -0.31
N HIS A 111 -26.76 -56.66 -0.54
CA HIS A 111 -27.62 -57.37 0.39
C HIS A 111 -28.13 -58.67 -0.24
N ASN A 112 -28.61 -59.60 0.60
CA ASN A 112 -29.14 -60.90 0.16
C ASN A 112 -30.26 -60.78 -0.90
N ASN A 113 -30.97 -59.65 -0.93
CA ASN A 113 -32.12 -59.42 -1.80
C ASN A 113 -31.82 -58.44 -2.95
N GLY A 114 -30.57 -58.02 -3.16
CA GLY A 114 -30.17 -57.10 -4.23
C GLY A 114 -29.06 -56.13 -3.85
N LYS A 115 -28.67 -55.28 -4.80
CA LYS A 115 -27.67 -54.21 -4.61
C LYS A 115 -28.39 -52.90 -4.29
N VAL A 116 -27.93 -52.20 -3.26
CA VAL A 116 -28.37 -50.82 -2.95
C VAL A 116 -27.28 -49.88 -3.45
N GLU A 117 -27.68 -48.88 -4.23
CA GLU A 117 -26.79 -47.82 -4.74
C GLU A 117 -27.23 -46.48 -4.14
N ARG A 118 -26.25 -45.66 -3.73
CA ARG A 118 -26.44 -44.32 -3.20
C ARG A 118 -25.35 -43.39 -3.72
N GLU A 119 -25.62 -42.11 -3.62
CA GLU A 119 -24.68 -41.04 -3.97
C GLU A 119 -24.44 -40.19 -2.72
N VAL A 120 -23.18 -39.85 -2.47
CA VAL A 120 -22.78 -38.94 -1.37
C VAL A 120 -22.06 -37.73 -1.94
N ILE A 121 -22.26 -36.58 -1.31
CA ILE A 121 -21.65 -35.32 -1.76
C ILE A 121 -20.45 -35.04 -0.85
N ILE A 122 -19.26 -35.01 -1.43
CA ILE A 122 -18.01 -34.69 -0.73
C ILE A 122 -17.50 -33.33 -1.22
N LYS A 123 -17.24 -32.43 -0.27
CA LYS A 123 -16.66 -31.11 -0.54
C LYS A 123 -15.14 -31.20 -0.56
N THR A 124 -14.54 -30.95 -1.71
CA THR A 124 -13.08 -30.95 -1.88
C THR A 124 -12.69 -30.37 -3.23
N ASN A 125 -11.45 -29.96 -3.41
CA ASN A 125 -10.97 -29.40 -4.68
C ASN A 125 -10.59 -30.46 -5.74
N LYS A 126 -10.48 -31.75 -5.38
CA LYS A 126 -10.03 -32.82 -6.28
C LYS A 126 -10.91 -34.09 -6.17
N PRO A 127 -11.25 -34.76 -7.29
CA PRO A 127 -12.08 -35.97 -7.27
C PRO A 127 -11.38 -37.16 -6.59
N GLU A 128 -10.05 -37.26 -6.71
CA GLU A 128 -9.26 -38.28 -6.00
C GLU A 128 -9.38 -38.14 -4.49
N THR A 129 -9.34 -36.90 -3.98
CA THR A 129 -9.52 -36.61 -2.56
C THR A 129 -10.94 -36.95 -2.11
N ALA A 130 -11.95 -36.71 -2.96
CA ALA A 130 -13.34 -37.08 -2.66
C ALA A 130 -13.49 -38.60 -2.47
N MET A 131 -12.84 -39.39 -3.35
CA MET A 131 -12.80 -40.85 -3.24
C MET A 131 -12.15 -41.30 -1.92
N LEU A 132 -10.99 -40.74 -1.58
CA LEU A 132 -10.27 -41.12 -0.36
C LEU A 132 -11.07 -40.81 0.92
N ILE A 133 -11.74 -39.65 0.96
CA ILE A 133 -12.65 -39.30 2.06
C ILE A 133 -13.81 -40.31 2.13
N ALA A 134 -14.46 -40.59 1.00
CA ALA A 134 -15.56 -41.54 0.96
C ALA A 134 -15.12 -42.96 1.39
N ILE A 135 -13.92 -43.40 1.02
CA ILE A 135 -13.36 -44.68 1.47
C ILE A 135 -13.25 -44.69 3.00
N GLY A 136 -12.65 -43.63 3.58
CA GLY A 136 -12.51 -43.50 5.02
C GLY A 136 -13.85 -43.52 5.77
N ASP A 137 -14.85 -42.83 5.25
CA ASP A 137 -16.15 -42.62 5.91
C ASP A 137 -17.16 -43.75 5.70
N PHE A 138 -17.08 -44.48 4.57
CA PHE A 138 -18.14 -45.41 4.18
C PHE A 138 -17.69 -46.88 4.07
N GLU A 139 -16.43 -47.18 3.71
CA GLU A 139 -16.02 -48.60 3.57
C GLU A 139 -16.08 -49.37 4.89
N HIS A 140 -15.78 -48.72 6.01
CA HIS A 140 -15.89 -49.34 7.33
C HIS A 140 -17.35 -49.69 7.73
N ASN A 141 -18.33 -49.03 7.11
CA ASN A 141 -19.76 -49.27 7.33
C ASN A 141 -20.36 -50.29 6.35
N GLY A 142 -19.51 -51.03 5.61
CA GLY A 142 -19.91 -52.06 4.65
C GLY A 142 -20.35 -51.53 3.29
N TRP A 143 -20.22 -50.22 3.04
CA TRP A 143 -20.42 -49.64 1.72
C TRP A 143 -19.17 -49.85 0.87
N ILE A 144 -19.33 -49.95 -0.44
CA ILE A 144 -18.27 -50.07 -1.42
C ILE A 144 -18.28 -48.79 -2.23
N VAL A 145 -17.18 -48.04 -2.17
CA VAL A 145 -16.99 -46.79 -2.90
C VAL A 145 -16.53 -47.10 -4.32
N ASP A 146 -17.11 -46.44 -5.32
CA ASP A 146 -16.61 -46.52 -6.70
C ASP A 146 -15.23 -45.87 -6.80
N LYS A 147 -14.19 -46.60 -7.21
CA LYS A 147 -12.80 -46.11 -7.24
C LYS A 147 -12.44 -45.42 -8.56
N ASP A 148 -13.34 -45.40 -9.53
CA ASP A 148 -13.13 -44.71 -10.81
C ASP A 148 -13.49 -43.22 -10.71
N TYR A 149 -12.72 -42.49 -9.90
CA TYR A 149 -12.94 -41.07 -9.61
C TYR A 149 -12.91 -40.16 -10.84
N LYS A 150 -12.43 -40.65 -12.00
CA LYS A 150 -12.42 -39.90 -13.26
C LYS A 150 -13.82 -39.61 -13.79
N HIS A 151 -14.81 -40.38 -13.37
CA HIS A 151 -16.21 -40.22 -13.79
C HIS A 151 -17.08 -39.54 -12.73
N TYR A 152 -16.50 -39.08 -11.62
CA TYR A 152 -17.26 -38.37 -10.60
C TYR A 152 -17.80 -37.06 -11.17
N LYS A 153 -19.10 -36.85 -10.98
CA LYS A 153 -19.76 -35.60 -11.36
C LYS A 153 -19.38 -34.52 -10.35
N GLN A 154 -18.87 -33.41 -10.85
CA GLN A 154 -18.74 -32.19 -10.09
C GLN A 154 -20.08 -31.44 -10.11
N LEU A 155 -20.60 -31.09 -8.95
CA LEU A 155 -21.71 -30.17 -8.79
C LEU A 155 -21.16 -28.74 -8.89
N GLU A 156 -21.73 -27.97 -9.82
CA GLU A 156 -21.49 -26.53 -10.00
C GLU A 156 -22.15 -25.69 -8.90
#